data_AF-A0A924NUA8-F1
#
_entry.id   AF-A0A924NUA8-F1
#
_cell.length_a   1.000
_cell.length_b   1.000
_cell.length_c   1.000
_cell.angle_alpha   90.00
_cell.angle_beta   90.00
_cell.angle_gamma   90.00
#
_symmetry.space_group_name_H-M   'P 1'
#
loop_
_entity.id
_entity.type
_entity.pdbx_description
1 polymer ?
#
loop_
_entity_poly.entity_id
_entity_poly.type
_entity_poly.pdbx_seq_one_letter_code
_entity_poly.pdbx_strand_id
1 'polypeptide(L)'
;MNNWNEFLSSQGGRHSATGPEYMHDFGRALGVTDLAAGFVAALTDQGLIAVSGDDAAKFLHNQLTNDVEHLGLGQARLAGYCTPKGRLQASFLIWRSAESVYLQLPRELQAPLQKRLAMFVMRAKAKLSDAGDNVAMLGFGGAAAQGVLEAMFGALPATRYAKLDHELGTLIRLADALGAPR
;
A
#
# COMPACT_ATOMS: atom_id res chain seq x y z
N MET A 1 -2.35 -16.10 -13.37
CA MET A 1 -1.25 -15.24 -12.87
C MET A 1 -1.31 -13.94 -13.62
N ASN A 2 -1.17 -12.81 -12.94
CA ASN A 2 -1.05 -11.51 -13.63
C ASN A 2 0.36 -11.39 -14.25
N ASN A 3 0.51 -10.53 -15.25
CA ASN A 3 1.79 -10.31 -15.96
C ASN A 3 2.94 -9.98 -14.98
N TRP A 4 2.62 -9.31 -13.87
CA TRP A 4 3.59 -8.98 -12.83
C TRP A 4 4.18 -10.21 -12.13
N ASN A 5 3.36 -11.18 -11.72
CA ASN A 5 3.85 -12.40 -11.07
C ASN A 5 4.68 -13.27 -12.03
N GLU A 6 4.33 -13.29 -13.31
CA GLU A 6 5.13 -13.96 -14.35
C GLU A 6 6.50 -13.29 -14.51
N PHE A 7 6.52 -11.96 -14.56
CA PHE A 7 7.77 -11.20 -14.55
C PHE A 7 8.62 -11.50 -13.32
N LEU A 8 8.04 -11.46 -12.12
CA LEU A 8 8.79 -11.74 -10.89
C LEU A 8 9.34 -13.17 -10.86
N SER A 9 8.59 -14.16 -11.35
CA SER A 9 9.09 -15.53 -11.51
C SER A 9 10.26 -15.61 -12.50
N SER A 10 10.23 -14.83 -13.60
CA SER A 10 11.38 -14.74 -14.52
C SER A 10 12.64 -14.15 -13.86
N GLN A 11 12.47 -13.34 -12.81
CA GLN A 11 13.56 -12.77 -12.00
C GLN A 11 14.00 -13.70 -10.85
N GLY A 12 13.54 -14.96 -10.84
CA GLY A 12 13.88 -15.94 -9.80
C GLY A 12 12.95 -15.93 -8.58
N GLY A 13 11.83 -15.22 -8.66
CA GLY A 13 10.80 -15.21 -7.62
C GLY A 13 10.17 -16.60 -7.42
N ARG A 14 10.13 -17.03 -6.16
CA ARG A 14 9.50 -18.29 -5.73
C ARG A 14 8.19 -18.02 -5.01
N HIS A 15 7.13 -18.68 -5.46
CA HIS A 15 5.80 -18.55 -4.87
C HIS A 15 5.67 -19.26 -3.52
N SER A 16 4.80 -18.74 -2.66
CA SER A 16 4.44 -19.38 -1.41
C SER A 16 3.69 -20.70 -1.64
N ALA A 17 3.90 -21.69 -0.77
CA ALA A 17 3.11 -22.92 -0.75
C ALA A 17 1.62 -22.66 -0.42
N THR A 18 1.30 -21.51 0.19
CA THR A 18 -0.07 -21.13 0.56
C THR A 18 -0.88 -20.52 -0.60
N GLY A 19 -0.28 -20.33 -1.78
CA GLY A 19 -0.97 -19.95 -3.00
C GLY A 19 -0.04 -19.33 -4.06
N PRO A 20 -0.32 -19.54 -5.37
CA PRO A 20 0.53 -19.08 -6.49
C PRO A 20 0.45 -17.57 -6.77
N GLU A 21 -0.20 -16.82 -5.90
CA GLU A 21 -0.37 -15.37 -6.04
C GLU A 21 0.67 -14.58 -5.22
N TYR A 22 1.30 -15.23 -4.25
CA TYR A 22 2.22 -14.60 -3.31
C TYR A 22 3.66 -14.98 -3.59
N MET A 23 4.49 -13.96 -3.81
CA MET A 23 5.93 -14.14 -3.84
C MET A 23 6.46 -14.33 -2.42
N HIS A 24 7.11 -15.46 -2.16
CA HIS A 24 7.71 -15.78 -0.87
C HIS A 24 9.10 -15.17 -0.75
N ASP A 25 9.96 -15.40 -1.74
CA ASP A 25 11.33 -14.91 -1.77
C ASP A 25 11.95 -14.98 -3.18
N PHE A 26 13.23 -14.61 -3.29
CA PHE A 26 14.03 -14.68 -4.52
C PHE A 26 15.27 -15.59 -4.36
N GLY A 27 15.17 -16.67 -3.57
CA GLY A 27 16.25 -17.66 -3.46
C GLY A 27 17.35 -17.36 -2.43
N ARG A 28 17.46 -16.11 -1.96
CA ARG A 28 18.47 -15.67 -1.00
C ARG A 28 17.84 -15.03 0.23
N ALA A 29 18.21 -15.52 1.42
CA ALA A 29 17.92 -14.83 2.67
C ALA A 29 18.87 -13.63 2.84
N LEU A 30 18.30 -12.47 3.17
CA LEU A 30 19.07 -11.24 3.42
C LEU A 30 19.29 -11.07 4.91
N GLY A 31 20.54 -10.84 5.31
CA GLY A 31 20.89 -10.46 6.68
C GLY A 31 20.65 -8.97 6.95
N VAL A 32 20.82 -8.56 8.21
CA VAL A 32 20.69 -7.15 8.60
C VAL A 32 21.63 -6.24 7.79
N THR A 33 22.87 -6.69 7.56
CA THR A 33 23.85 -5.93 6.76
C THR A 33 23.42 -5.79 5.31
N ASP A 34 22.85 -6.84 4.70
CA ASP A 34 22.34 -6.78 3.32
C ASP A 34 21.16 -5.80 3.22
N LEU A 35 20.21 -5.89 4.15
CA LEU A 35 19.05 -5.00 4.20
C LEU A 35 19.45 -3.54 4.47
N ALA A 36 20.47 -3.32 5.29
CA ALA A 36 21.00 -1.98 5.55
C ALA A 36 21.71 -1.39 4.33
N ALA A 37 22.35 -2.23 3.50
CA ALA A 37 22.97 -1.78 2.26
C ALA A 37 21.93 -1.35 1.22
N GLY A 38 20.90 -2.18 0.99
CA GLY A 38 19.85 -1.87 0.04
C GLY A 38 19.00 -3.09 -0.33
N PHE A 39 17.70 -2.90 -0.49
CA PHE A 39 16.80 -3.95 -0.99
C PHE A 39 15.60 -3.38 -1.74
N VAL A 40 14.99 -4.25 -2.55
CA VAL A 40 13.66 -4.07 -3.12
C VAL A 40 12.83 -5.30 -2.74
N ALA A 41 11.61 -5.09 -2.30
CA ALA A 41 10.66 -6.14 -1.95
C ALA A 41 9.41 -6.01 -2.83
N ALA A 42 9.03 -7.09 -3.51
CA ALA A 42 7.73 -7.16 -4.18
C ALA A 42 6.65 -7.44 -3.13
N LEU A 43 5.70 -6.52 -2.97
CA LEU A 43 4.65 -6.59 -1.94
C LEU A 43 3.39 -7.26 -2.48
N THR A 44 3.54 -8.47 -3.05
CA THR A 44 2.43 -9.23 -3.66
C THR A 44 1.39 -9.72 -2.64
N ASP A 45 1.78 -9.77 -1.37
CA ASP A 45 0.92 -10.06 -0.21
C ASP A 45 0.03 -8.88 0.18
N GLN A 46 0.24 -7.70 -0.41
CA GLN A 46 -0.59 -6.52 -0.20
C GLN A 46 -1.65 -6.37 -1.30
N GLY A 47 -2.81 -5.91 -0.85
CA GLY A 47 -3.98 -5.57 -1.63
C GLY A 47 -4.22 -4.06 -1.64
N LEU A 48 -5.03 -3.59 -2.59
CA LEU A 48 -5.40 -2.18 -2.72
C LEU A 48 -6.89 -2.03 -2.97
N ILE A 49 -7.58 -1.35 -2.06
CA ILE A 49 -8.95 -0.91 -2.29
C ILE A 49 -8.90 0.56 -2.71
N ALA A 50 -9.46 0.89 -3.87
CA ALA A 50 -9.76 2.27 -4.24
C ALA A 50 -11.20 2.61 -3.88
N VAL A 51 -11.42 3.76 -3.27
CA VAL A 51 -12.73 4.31 -2.95
C VAL A 51 -12.87 5.65 -3.65
N SER A 52 -13.71 5.69 -4.68
CA SER A 52 -13.93 6.87 -5.52
C SER A 52 -15.32 7.46 -5.31
N GLY A 53 -15.51 8.71 -5.74
CA GLY A 53 -16.78 9.44 -5.69
C GLY A 53 -16.78 10.58 -4.66
N ASP A 54 -17.72 11.52 -4.84
CA ASP A 54 -17.79 12.78 -4.10
C ASP A 54 -17.78 12.61 -2.57
N ASP A 55 -18.36 11.52 -2.06
CA ASP A 55 -18.48 11.25 -0.64
C ASP A 55 -17.40 10.29 -0.10
N ALA A 56 -16.42 9.87 -0.91
CA ALA A 56 -15.47 8.82 -0.53
C ALA A 56 -14.70 9.12 0.76
N ALA A 57 -14.14 10.33 0.90
CA ALA A 57 -13.39 10.72 2.08
C ALA A 57 -14.27 10.79 3.33
N LYS A 58 -15.46 11.39 3.22
CA LYS A 58 -16.46 11.48 4.29
C LYS A 58 -16.97 10.11 4.71
N PHE A 59 -17.28 9.25 3.75
CA PHE A 59 -17.68 7.87 4.01
C PHE A 59 -16.61 7.15 4.84
N LEU A 60 -15.36 7.17 4.38
CA LEU A 60 -14.26 6.50 5.06
C LEU A 60 -13.93 7.10 6.42
N HIS A 61 -14.04 8.42 6.58
CA HIS A 61 -13.86 9.07 7.88
C HIS A 61 -14.83 8.54 8.94
N ASN A 62 -16.04 8.18 8.53
CA ASN A 62 -17.04 7.56 9.41
C ASN A 62 -16.84 6.06 9.64
N GLN A 63 -15.95 5.40 8.90
CA GLN A 63 -15.68 3.96 9.03
C GLN A 63 -14.33 3.65 9.70
N LEU A 64 -13.34 4.54 9.54
CA LEU A 64 -11.97 4.30 9.94
C LEU A 64 -11.59 5.08 11.20
N THR A 65 -10.56 4.61 11.90
CA THR A 65 -10.12 5.20 13.18
C THR A 65 -9.36 6.52 13.05
N ASN A 66 -9.07 6.98 11.83
CA ASN A 66 -8.25 8.18 11.60
C ASN A 66 -8.97 9.16 10.67
N ASP A 67 -8.55 10.43 10.71
CA ASP A 67 -9.12 11.49 9.92
C ASP A 67 -8.78 11.33 8.43
N VAL A 68 -9.80 11.06 7.62
CA VAL A 68 -9.68 10.90 6.16
C VAL A 68 -10.13 12.16 5.41
N GLU A 69 -11.02 12.96 5.98
CA GLU A 69 -11.51 14.20 5.35
C GLU A 69 -10.38 15.23 5.22
N HIS A 70 -9.53 15.34 6.25
CA HIS A 70 -8.35 16.23 6.22
C HIS A 70 -7.07 15.52 5.79
N LEU A 71 -7.16 14.38 5.10
CA LEU A 71 -6.01 13.76 4.47
C LEU A 71 -5.62 14.55 3.21
N GLY A 72 -4.43 15.15 3.20
CA GLY A 72 -3.93 15.92 2.06
C GLY A 72 -3.45 15.06 0.89
N LEU A 73 -3.39 15.63 -0.32
CA LEU A 73 -2.88 14.96 -1.52
C LEU A 73 -1.39 14.57 -1.44
N GLY A 74 -0.61 15.23 -0.58
CA GLY A 74 0.81 14.92 -0.34
C GLY A 74 1.05 14.04 0.89
N GLN A 75 0.02 13.36 1.41
CA GLN A 75 0.08 12.64 2.67
C GLN A 75 -0.49 11.23 2.58
N ALA A 76 0.06 10.37 3.42
CA ALA A 76 -0.48 9.08 3.79
C ALA A 76 -0.71 9.04 5.30
N ARG A 77 -1.55 8.11 5.78
CA ARG A 77 -1.80 7.87 7.21
C ARG A 77 -2.01 6.40 7.47
N LEU A 78 -1.75 5.97 8.69
CA LEU A 78 -2.23 4.68 9.18
C LEU A 78 -3.66 4.82 9.69
N ALA A 79 -4.51 3.86 9.37
CA ALA A 79 -5.89 3.81 9.87
C ALA A 79 -6.27 2.37 10.21
N GLY A 80 -7.29 2.18 11.04
CA GLY A 80 -7.88 0.88 11.35
C GLY A 80 -9.37 0.83 11.01
N TYR A 81 -9.88 -0.37 10.76
CA TYR A 81 -11.32 -0.64 10.76
C TYR A 81 -11.65 -1.49 11.98
N CYS A 82 -12.63 -1.03 12.77
CA CYS A 82 -13.03 -1.67 14.01
C CYS A 82 -14.47 -2.17 13.93
N THR A 83 -14.78 -3.21 14.70
CA THR A 83 -16.17 -3.56 15.00
C THR A 83 -16.84 -2.48 15.86
N PRO A 84 -18.18 -2.43 15.98
CA PRO A 84 -18.87 -1.51 16.88
C PRO A 84 -18.46 -1.63 18.35
N LYS A 85 -17.89 -2.78 18.76
CA LYS A 85 -17.35 -3.00 20.10
C LYS A 85 -15.86 -2.64 20.23
N GLY A 86 -15.29 -1.94 19.25
CA GLY A 86 -13.90 -1.46 19.25
C GLY A 86 -12.84 -2.50 18.90
N ARG A 87 -13.21 -3.73 18.52
CA ARG A 87 -12.22 -4.74 18.10
C ARG A 87 -11.67 -4.40 16.72
N LEU A 88 -10.36 -4.22 16.60
CA LEU A 88 -9.67 -4.03 15.32
C LEU A 88 -9.86 -5.26 14.42
N GLN A 89 -10.20 -5.03 13.16
CA GLN A 89 -10.39 -6.07 12.14
C GLN A 89 -9.34 -5.99 11.05
N ALA A 90 -8.89 -4.79 10.69
CA ALA A 90 -7.75 -4.58 9.81
C ALA A 90 -7.08 -3.22 10.08
N SER A 91 -5.82 -3.12 9.68
CA SER A 91 -5.07 -1.88 9.57
C SER A 91 -4.78 -1.57 8.11
N PHE A 92 -4.66 -0.28 7.79
CA PHE A 92 -4.42 0.22 6.46
C PHE A 92 -3.32 1.27 6.47
N LEU A 93 -2.54 1.32 5.39
CA LEU A 93 -1.94 2.57 4.93
C LEU A 93 -2.93 3.21 3.96
N ILE A 94 -3.35 4.45 4.24
CA ILE A 94 -4.28 5.19 3.41
C ILE A 94 -3.62 6.42 2.81
N TRP A 95 -3.95 6.73 1.57
CA TRP A 95 -3.58 7.97 0.88
C TRP A 95 -4.66 8.32 -0.13
N ARG A 96 -4.57 9.49 -0.76
CA ARG A 96 -5.54 9.91 -1.78
C ARG A 96 -4.86 10.41 -3.05
N SER A 97 -5.56 10.21 -4.16
CA SER A 97 -5.38 10.99 -5.38
C SER A 97 -6.46 12.08 -5.45
N ALA A 98 -6.56 12.75 -6.60
CA ALA A 98 -7.63 13.70 -6.87
C ALA A 98 -9.02 13.04 -6.84
N GLU A 99 -9.12 11.77 -7.25
CA GLU A 99 -10.40 11.10 -7.51
C GLU A 99 -10.75 10.01 -6.50
N SER A 100 -9.76 9.46 -5.81
CA SER A 100 -9.93 8.28 -4.96
C SER A 100 -9.13 8.36 -3.67
N VAL A 101 -9.65 7.69 -2.64
CA VAL A 101 -8.89 7.30 -1.45
C VAL A 101 -8.48 5.84 -1.60
N TYR A 102 -7.20 5.56 -1.41
CA TYR A 102 -6.63 4.22 -1.47
C TYR A 102 -6.42 3.67 -0.08
N LEU A 103 -6.69 2.37 0.09
CA LEU A 103 -6.48 1.63 1.32
C LEU A 103 -5.63 0.39 1.00
N GLN A 104 -4.35 0.44 1.36
CA GLN A 104 -3.45 -0.70 1.29
C GLN A 104 -3.60 -1.55 2.54
N LEU A 105 -3.72 -2.87 2.37
CA LEU A 105 -3.89 -3.84 3.45
C LEU A 105 -3.39 -5.23 3.02
N PRO A 106 -3.26 -6.21 3.93
CA PRO A 106 -3.00 -7.59 3.55
C PRO A 106 -4.07 -8.12 2.57
N ARG A 107 -3.63 -8.69 1.44
CA ARG A 107 -4.50 -9.14 0.34
C ARG A 107 -5.57 -10.13 0.80
N GLU A 108 -5.22 -11.02 1.72
CA GLU A 108 -6.15 -12.00 2.31
C GLU A 108 -7.35 -11.37 3.01
N LEU A 109 -7.21 -10.13 3.52
CA LEU A 109 -8.28 -9.40 4.20
C LEU A 109 -9.10 -8.53 3.23
N GLN A 110 -8.63 -8.32 2.01
CA GLN A 110 -9.21 -7.36 1.07
C GLN A 110 -10.66 -7.66 0.73
N ALA A 111 -10.94 -8.83 0.14
CA ALA A 111 -12.29 -9.19 -0.29
C ALA A 111 -13.34 -9.13 0.84
N PRO A 112 -13.11 -9.74 2.03
CA PRO A 112 -14.08 -9.66 3.13
C PRO A 112 -14.26 -8.23 3.66
N LEU A 113 -13.18 -7.44 3.76
CA LEU A 113 -13.29 -6.05 4.24
C LEU A 113 -13.96 -5.13 3.22
N GLN A 114 -13.65 -5.27 1.94
CA GLN A 114 -14.30 -4.51 0.87
C GLN A 114 -15.80 -4.80 0.85
N LYS A 115 -16.18 -6.09 0.94
CA LYS A 115 -17.59 -6.49 1.07
C LYS A 115 -18.24 -5.86 2.30
N ARG A 116 -17.55 -5.87 3.44
CA ARG A 116 -18.04 -5.29 4.70
C ARG A 116 -18.25 -3.78 4.58
N LEU A 117 -17.26 -3.04 4.08
CA LEU A 117 -17.34 -1.59 3.87
C LEU A 117 -18.46 -1.24 2.88
N ALA A 118 -18.62 -2.02 1.81
CA ALA A 118 -19.69 -1.81 0.83
C ALA A 118 -21.10 -1.84 1.44
N MET A 119 -21.33 -2.61 2.51
CA MET A 119 -22.62 -2.63 3.21
C MET A 119 -22.98 -1.28 3.85
N PHE A 120 -21.99 -0.44 4.15
CA PHE A 120 -22.16 0.86 4.80
C PHE A 120 -22.18 2.05 3.83
N VAL A 121 -21.91 1.83 2.53
CA VAL A 121 -21.92 2.89 1.52
C VAL A 121 -23.30 3.55 1.44
N MET A 122 -24.37 2.76 1.48
CA MET A 122 -25.76 3.24 1.43
C MET A 122 -25.97 4.39 0.42
N ARG A 123 -26.39 5.57 0.88
CA ARG A 123 -26.65 6.76 0.04
C ARG A 123 -25.41 7.58 -0.29
N ALA A 124 -24.24 7.23 0.26
CA ALA A 124 -23.00 7.93 -0.05
C ALA A 124 -22.63 7.70 -1.51
N LYS A 125 -22.22 8.76 -2.21
CA LYS A 125 -21.58 8.68 -3.52
C LYS A 125 -20.15 8.17 -3.35
N ALA A 126 -20.02 6.90 -2.99
CA ALA A 126 -18.74 6.22 -2.83
C ALA A 126 -18.80 4.85 -3.53
N LYS A 127 -17.76 4.50 -4.27
CA LYS A 127 -17.62 3.20 -4.94
C LYS A 127 -16.31 2.57 -4.54
N LEU A 128 -16.38 1.34 -4.02
CA LEU A 128 -15.20 0.54 -3.71
C LEU A 128 -14.87 -0.37 -4.90
N SER A 129 -13.60 -0.39 -5.28
CA SER A 129 -13.07 -1.30 -6.30
C SER A 129 -11.73 -1.87 -5.89
N ASP A 130 -11.43 -3.07 -6.37
CA ASP A 130 -10.08 -3.61 -6.32
C ASP A 130 -9.19 -2.83 -7.30
N ALA A 131 -8.12 -2.24 -6.79
CA ALA A 131 -7.11 -1.55 -7.58
C ALA A 131 -5.77 -2.31 -7.63
N GLY A 132 -5.67 -3.44 -6.92
CA GLY A 132 -4.41 -4.17 -6.73
C GLY A 132 -3.88 -4.81 -8.00
N ASP A 133 -4.74 -5.20 -8.94
CA ASP A 133 -4.31 -5.85 -10.19
C ASP A 133 -3.77 -4.86 -11.24
N ASN A 134 -4.02 -3.56 -11.05
CA ASN A 134 -3.58 -2.50 -11.96
C ASN A 134 -2.27 -1.83 -11.52
N VAL A 135 -1.73 -2.21 -10.36
CA VAL A 135 -0.53 -1.59 -9.79
C VAL A 135 0.43 -2.65 -9.25
N ALA A 136 1.72 -2.47 -9.53
CA ALA A 136 2.76 -3.20 -8.83
C ALA A 136 3.10 -2.45 -7.53
N MET A 137 3.10 -3.15 -6.40
CA MET A 137 3.56 -2.60 -5.13
C MET A 137 4.97 -3.07 -4.82
N LEU A 138 5.84 -2.11 -4.54
CA LEU A 138 7.24 -2.33 -4.23
C LEU A 138 7.60 -1.60 -2.92
N GLY A 139 8.36 -2.29 -2.07
CA GLY A 139 9.04 -1.69 -0.93
C GLY A 139 10.51 -1.49 -1.25
N PHE A 140 11.05 -0.33 -0.90
CA PHE A 140 12.48 -0.02 -1.05
C PHE A 140 13.06 0.28 0.33
N GLY A 141 14.34 -0.04 0.55
CA GLY A 141 14.99 0.34 1.80
C GLY A 141 16.49 0.11 1.77
N GLY A 142 17.15 0.51 2.85
CA GLY A 142 18.62 0.52 2.96
C GLY A 142 19.25 1.77 2.33
N ALA A 143 20.55 1.95 2.58
CA ALA A 143 21.28 3.17 2.22
C ALA A 143 21.27 3.48 0.71
N ALA A 144 21.23 2.46 -0.15
CA ALA A 144 21.19 2.64 -1.60
C ALA A 144 19.83 3.08 -2.15
N ALA A 145 18.72 2.84 -1.43
CA ALA A 145 17.37 3.08 -1.94
C ALA A 145 17.12 4.55 -2.29
N GLN A 146 17.63 5.48 -1.47
CA GLN A 146 17.41 6.90 -1.65
C GLN A 146 17.96 7.39 -2.99
N GLY A 147 19.23 7.07 -3.30
CA GLY A 147 19.87 7.51 -4.54
C GLY A 147 19.20 6.96 -5.80
N VAL A 148 18.75 5.70 -5.75
CA VAL A 148 18.01 5.08 -6.87
C VAL A 148 16.65 5.76 -7.08
N LEU A 149 15.89 5.95 -6.00
CA LEU A 149 14.57 6.57 -6.09
C LEU A 149 14.67 8.04 -6.51
N GLU A 150 15.66 8.78 -6.01
CA GLU A 150 15.86 10.19 -6.39
C GLU A 150 16.21 10.33 -7.87
N ALA A 151 17.04 9.43 -8.41
CA ALA A 151 17.34 9.40 -9.84
C ALA A 151 16.10 9.09 -10.71
N MET A 152 15.14 8.30 -10.20
CA MET A 152 13.93 7.91 -10.93
C MET A 152 12.76 8.91 -10.81
N PHE A 153 12.60 9.51 -9.63
CA PHE A 153 11.46 10.40 -9.32
C PHE A 153 11.83 11.89 -9.30
N GLY A 154 13.13 12.22 -9.35
CA GLY A 154 13.65 13.60 -9.30
C GLY A 154 13.56 14.28 -7.93
N ALA A 155 12.67 13.82 -7.06
CA ALA A 155 12.51 14.27 -5.68
C ALA A 155 11.99 13.14 -4.80
N LEU A 156 12.18 13.27 -3.48
CA LEU A 156 11.71 12.29 -2.50
C LEU A 156 10.86 12.95 -1.41
N PRO A 157 9.84 12.23 -0.88
CA PRO A 157 9.10 12.72 0.28
C PRO A 157 10.03 12.86 1.50
N ALA A 158 10.15 14.09 2.02
CA ALA A 158 11.11 14.40 3.08
C ALA A 158 10.69 13.91 4.47
N THR A 159 9.38 13.83 4.76
CA THR A 159 8.86 13.47 6.08
C THR A 159 8.16 12.11 6.06
N ARG A 160 8.07 11.46 7.23
CA ARG A 160 7.36 10.19 7.38
C ARG A 160 5.89 10.36 6.98
N TYR A 161 5.40 9.42 6.18
CA TYR A 161 4.08 9.42 5.57
C TYR A 161 3.78 10.61 4.66
N ALA A 162 4.81 11.32 4.18
CA ALA A 162 4.66 12.18 3.01
C ALA A 162 4.58 11.33 1.74
N LYS A 163 3.85 11.85 0.76
CA LYS A 163 3.58 11.22 -0.52
C LYS A 163 3.96 12.14 -1.67
N LEU A 164 4.53 11.54 -2.72
CA LEU A 164 4.81 12.17 -4.01
C LEU A 164 4.10 11.37 -5.11
N ASP A 165 3.39 12.06 -6.00
CA ASP A 165 2.90 11.46 -7.25
C ASP A 165 3.87 11.75 -8.40
N HIS A 166 4.06 10.77 -9.26
CA HIS A 166 4.94 10.83 -10.43
C HIS A 166 4.33 9.98 -11.55
N GLU A 167 4.82 10.13 -12.79
CA GLU A 167 4.38 9.32 -13.93
C GLU A 167 4.65 7.81 -13.74
N LEU A 168 5.68 7.48 -12.96
CA LEU A 168 6.04 6.09 -12.60
C LEU A 168 5.14 5.51 -11.50
N GLY A 169 4.31 6.34 -10.87
CA GLY A 169 3.42 5.96 -9.78
C GLY A 169 3.55 6.83 -8.54
N THR A 170 3.03 6.32 -7.43
CA THR A 170 2.97 7.03 -6.16
C THR A 170 4.06 6.53 -5.22
N LEU A 171 4.91 7.44 -4.75
CA LEU A 171 5.95 7.17 -3.76
C LEU A 171 5.51 7.66 -2.38
N ILE A 172 5.50 6.76 -1.39
CA ILE A 172 5.14 7.09 -0.01
C ILE A 172 6.33 6.76 0.88
N ARG A 173 6.81 7.73 1.65
CA ARG A 173 7.83 7.48 2.67
C ARG A 173 7.19 6.87 3.91
N LEU A 174 7.72 5.76 4.39
CA LEU A 174 7.27 5.11 5.62
C LEU A 174 8.18 5.50 6.81
N ALA A 175 7.95 4.87 7.96
CA ALA A 175 8.84 5.03 9.11
C ALA A 175 10.23 4.45 8.81
N ASP A 176 11.28 5.14 9.23
CA ASP A 176 12.67 4.74 8.96
C ASP A 176 12.97 3.34 9.54
N ALA A 177 13.85 2.59 8.89
CA ALA A 177 14.31 1.27 9.33
C ALA A 177 15.81 1.13 9.08
N LEU A 178 16.51 0.41 9.96
CA LEU A 178 17.96 0.18 9.84
C LEU A 178 18.78 1.49 9.69
N GLY A 179 18.30 2.59 10.29
CA GLY A 179 18.94 3.90 10.21
C GLY A 179 18.74 4.66 8.89
N ALA A 180 17.91 4.15 7.97
CA ALA A 180 17.64 4.76 6.68
C ALA A 180 16.12 4.97 6.44
N PRO A 181 15.73 5.96 5.62
CA PRO A 181 14.37 6.05 5.08
C PRO A 181 13.98 4.79 4.30
N ARG A 182 12.69 4.45 4.30
CA ARG A 182 12.10 3.40 3.48
C ARG A 182 10.75 3.85 2.94
#